data_AF-A0A7Y3FND1-F1
#
_entry.id   AF-A0A7Y3FND1-F1
#
_cell.length_a   1.000
_cell.length_b   1.000
_cell.length_c   1.000
_cell.angle_alpha   90.00
_cell.angle_beta   90.00
_cell.angle_gamma   90.00
#
_symmetry.space_group_name_H-M   'P 1'
#
loop_
_entity.id
_entity.type
_entity.pdbx_description
1 polymer ?
#
loop_
_entity_poly.entity_id
_entity_poly.type
_entity_poly.pdbx_seq_one_letter_code
_entity_poly.pdbx_strand_id
1 'polypeptide(L)'
;MQLWRSAENPWGQEVLIGVSWNLMWAALIGAGLFLVGHAVWVKTRPAEDHGEPVNIPSDLPEKIERHSLASRIFHWTMSVAMLALLVTAFGPVLGWQFPWVEIHWMAGVLLIATVVYHVIHAVGWQDFWAMFKL
;
A
#
# COMPACT_ATOMS: atom_id res chain seq x y z
N MET A 1 6.55 -16.73 -23.23
CA MET A 1 6.22 -15.33 -22.86
C MET A 1 7.54 -14.61 -22.60
N GLN A 2 7.80 -13.47 -23.26
CA GLN A 2 8.93 -12.62 -22.84
C GLN A 2 8.62 -12.05 -21.46
N LEU A 3 9.46 -12.36 -20.48
CA LEU A 3 9.34 -11.86 -19.10
C LEU A 3 9.94 -10.46 -18.96
N TRP A 4 10.86 -10.12 -19.84
CA TRP A 4 11.69 -8.92 -19.80
C TRP A 4 11.52 -8.12 -21.08
N ARG A 5 11.61 -6.80 -20.97
CA ARG A 5 11.66 -5.86 -22.10
C ARG A 5 13.06 -5.29 -22.19
N SER A 6 13.64 -5.35 -23.38
CA SER A 6 14.92 -4.75 -23.72
C SER A 6 14.74 -3.70 -24.82
N ALA A 7 15.66 -2.75 -24.88
CA ALA A 7 15.79 -1.78 -25.96
C ALA A 7 17.27 -1.48 -26.20
N GLU A 8 17.62 -1.08 -27.42
CA GLU A 8 18.96 -0.59 -27.71
C GLU A 8 19.17 0.80 -27.08
N ASN A 9 20.30 0.97 -26.39
CA ASN A 9 20.76 2.28 -25.96
C ASN A 9 21.42 3.05 -27.13
N PRO A 10 21.76 4.34 -26.96
CA PRO A 10 22.42 5.13 -28.02
C PRO A 10 23.78 4.59 -28.51
N TRP A 11 24.36 3.60 -27.83
CA TRP A 11 25.61 2.93 -28.19
C TRP A 11 25.38 1.54 -28.83
N GLY A 12 24.13 1.21 -29.18
CA GLY A 12 23.78 -0.06 -29.82
C GLY A 12 23.82 -1.27 -28.89
N GLN A 13 23.85 -1.06 -27.57
CA GLN A 13 23.82 -2.15 -26.59
C GLN A 13 22.39 -2.45 -26.19
N GLU A 14 22.00 -3.73 -26.23
CA GLU A 14 20.72 -4.17 -25.70
C GLU A 14 20.72 -4.06 -24.18
N VAL A 15 19.87 -3.17 -23.64
CA VAL A 15 19.72 -2.94 -22.19
C VAL A 15 18.34 -3.32 -21.71
N LEU A 16 18.26 -3.85 -20.49
CA LEU A 16 17.01 -4.17 -19.83
C LEU A 16 16.29 -2.88 -19.44
N ILE A 17 15.14 -2.61 -20.06
CA ILE A 17 14.31 -1.43 -19.76
C ILE A 17 13.16 -1.73 -18.79
N GLY A 18 12.87 -3.01 -18.54
CA GLY A 18 11.94 -3.39 -17.48
C GLY A 18 11.32 -4.77 -17.65
N VAL A 19 10.28 -5.01 -16.85
CA VAL A 19 9.48 -6.23 -16.87
C VAL A 19 8.41 -6.15 -17.95
N SER A 20 8.02 -7.31 -18.50
CA SER A 20 6.95 -7.45 -19.49
C SER A 20 5.61 -6.90 -18.98
N TRP A 21 4.93 -6.12 -19.83
CA TRP A 21 3.58 -5.62 -19.54
C TRP A 21 2.56 -6.74 -19.34
N ASN A 22 2.79 -7.91 -19.95
CA ASN A 22 1.93 -9.07 -19.75
C ASN A 22 1.94 -9.56 -18.30
N LEU A 23 3.04 -9.36 -17.58
CA LEU A 23 3.13 -9.72 -16.15
C LEU A 23 2.31 -8.75 -15.28
N MET A 24 2.24 -7.46 -15.66
CA MET A 24 1.34 -6.50 -15.01
C MET A 24 -0.12 -6.92 -15.19
N TRP A 25 -0.53 -7.28 -16.42
CA TRP A 25 -1.89 -7.77 -16.67
C TRP A 25 -2.18 -9.08 -15.92
N ALA A 26 -1.23 -10.01 -15.89
CA ALA A 26 -1.36 -11.24 -15.11
C ALA A 26 -1.54 -10.94 -13.61
N ALA A 27 -0.78 -10.00 -13.05
CA ALA A 27 -0.90 -9.58 -11.66
C ALA A 27 -2.27 -8.93 -11.38
N LEU A 28 -2.76 -8.06 -12.27
CA LEU A 28 -4.07 -7.43 -12.14
C LEU A 28 -5.22 -8.46 -12.18
N ILE A 29 -5.14 -9.42 -13.10
CA ILE A 29 -6.12 -10.51 -13.19
C ILE A 29 -6.05 -11.38 -11.93
N GLY A 30 -4.86 -11.76 -11.50
CA GLY A 30 -4.66 -12.53 -10.27
C GLY A 30 -5.22 -11.83 -9.03
N ALA A 31 -4.96 -10.53 -8.89
CA ALA A 31 -5.54 -9.72 -7.82
C ALA A 31 -7.08 -9.67 -7.90
N GLY A 32 -7.65 -9.48 -9.10
CA GLY A 32 -9.09 -9.49 -9.30
C GLY A 32 -9.74 -10.83 -8.93
N LEU A 33 -9.16 -11.95 -9.38
CA LEU A 33 -9.61 -13.29 -9.02
C LEU A 33 -9.52 -13.54 -7.52
N PHE A 34 -8.42 -13.13 -6.89
CA PHE A 34 -8.25 -13.22 -5.44
C PHE A 34 -9.32 -12.42 -4.70
N LEU A 35 -9.59 -11.17 -5.08
CA LEU A 35 -10.61 -10.33 -4.45
C LEU A 35 -12.01 -10.92 -4.60
N VAL A 36 -12.36 -11.43 -5.79
CA VAL A 36 -13.64 -12.11 -6.01
C VAL A 36 -13.75 -13.37 -5.16
N GLY A 37 -12.72 -14.21 -5.16
CA GLY A 37 -12.67 -15.43 -4.34
C GLY A 37 -12.76 -15.12 -2.85
N HIS A 38 -12.04 -14.10 -2.38
CA HIS A 38 -12.07 -13.65 -1.00
C HIS A 38 -13.46 -13.10 -0.62
N ALA A 39 -14.09 -12.30 -1.47
CA ALA A 39 -15.44 -11.79 -1.23
C ALA A 39 -16.48 -12.91 -1.16
N VAL A 40 -16.38 -13.91 -2.05
CA VAL A 40 -17.23 -15.11 -1.98
C VAL A 40 -16.99 -15.85 -0.68
N TRP A 41 -15.73 -16.13 -0.33
CA TRP A 41 -15.38 -16.81 0.91
C TRP A 41 -15.88 -16.08 2.15
N VAL A 42 -15.73 -14.76 2.24
CA VAL A 42 -16.25 -13.95 3.36
C VAL A 42 -17.78 -14.03 3.44
N LYS A 43 -18.48 -14.10 2.30
CA LYS A 43 -19.94 -14.23 2.27
C LYS A 43 -20.44 -15.62 2.61
N THR A 44 -19.67 -16.66 2.27
CA THR A 44 -20.08 -18.05 2.43
C THR A 44 -19.50 -18.71 3.67
N ARG A 45 -18.50 -18.09 4.33
CA ARG A 45 -17.95 -18.64 5.56
C ARG A 45 -19.03 -18.68 6.64
N PRO A 46 -19.07 -19.73 7.47
CA PRO A 46 -19.94 -19.75 8.64
C PRO A 46 -19.70 -18.49 9.46
N ALA A 47 -20.78 -17.89 9.98
CA ALA A 47 -20.64 -16.87 11.00
C ALA A 47 -19.83 -17.46 12.14
N GLU A 48 -18.74 -16.80 12.53
CA GLU A 48 -18.05 -17.18 13.74
C GLU A 48 -19.02 -16.97 14.90
N ASP A 49 -19.11 -17.97 15.77
CA ASP A 49 -19.82 -17.86 17.02
C ASP A 49 -19.06 -16.86 17.87
N HIS A 50 -19.44 -15.59 17.76
CA HIS A 50 -19.05 -14.55 18.68
C HIS A 50 -19.69 -14.95 20.00
N GLY A 51 -18.97 -15.76 20.78
CA GLY A 51 -19.45 -16.35 22.03
C GLY A 51 -20.09 -15.31 22.96
N GLU A 52 -20.77 -15.81 23.99
CA GLU A 52 -21.60 -15.03 24.91
C GLU A 52 -21.12 -13.57 25.11
N PRO A 53 -22.00 -12.58 24.86
CA PRO A 53 -21.63 -11.18 24.90
C PRO A 53 -20.98 -10.87 26.25
N VAL A 54 -19.71 -10.48 26.20
CA VAL A 54 -18.97 -10.06 27.39
C VAL A 54 -19.73 -8.91 28.03
N ASN A 55 -19.98 -8.99 29.34
CA ASN A 55 -20.65 -7.95 30.09
C ASN A 55 -19.84 -6.65 29.99
N ILE A 56 -20.32 -5.74 29.15
CA ILE A 56 -19.66 -4.46 28.88
C ILE A 56 -19.90 -3.55 30.09
N PRO A 57 -18.86 -3.03 30.75
CA PRO A 57 -19.04 -2.09 31.85
C PRO A 57 -19.91 -0.91 31.42
N SER A 58 -20.87 -0.53 32.25
CA SER A 58 -21.81 0.58 31.96
C SER A 58 -21.15 1.97 31.95
N ASP A 59 -19.87 2.04 32.30
CA ASP A 59 -19.07 3.28 32.45
C ASP A 59 -18.13 3.51 31.25
N LEU A 60 -18.43 2.93 30.09
CA LEU A 60 -17.65 3.22 28.89
C LEU A 60 -18.07 4.56 28.27
N PRO A 61 -17.11 5.39 27.82
CA PRO A 61 -17.43 6.59 27.07
C PRO A 61 -18.11 6.23 25.74
N GLU A 62 -19.02 7.10 25.29
CA GLU A 62 -19.78 6.93 24.04
C GLU A 62 -18.88 6.71 22.81
N LYS A 63 -17.63 7.21 22.86
CA LYS A 63 -16.66 7.06 21.79
C LYS A 63 -15.27 6.74 22.33
N ILE A 64 -14.72 5.60 21.88
CA ILE A 64 -13.34 5.19 22.17
C ILE A 64 -12.42 5.71 21.04
N GLU A 65 -11.41 6.50 21.40
CA GLU A 65 -10.39 6.93 20.45
C GLU A 65 -9.37 5.81 20.21
N ARG A 66 -9.45 5.16 19.05
CA ARG A 66 -8.48 4.12 18.64
C ARG A 66 -7.15 4.68 18.14
N HIS A 67 -7.20 5.85 17.51
CA HIS A 67 -6.05 6.51 16.89
C HIS A 67 -6.12 8.01 17.16
N SER A 68 -5.04 8.55 17.73
CA SER A 68 -4.87 9.99 17.92
C SER A 68 -4.94 10.73 16.60
N LEU A 69 -5.41 11.98 16.59
CA LEU A 69 -5.38 12.84 15.40
C LEU A 69 -3.98 12.90 14.78
N ALA A 70 -2.93 12.99 15.60
CA ALA A 70 -1.54 12.98 15.14
C ALA A 70 -1.19 11.70 14.38
N SER A 71 -1.57 10.52 14.91
CA SER A 71 -1.32 9.24 14.23
C SER A 71 -2.05 9.14 12.89
N ARG A 72 -3.27 9.70 12.80
CA ARG A 72 -4.03 9.73 11.54
C ARG A 72 -3.37 10.62 10.51
N ILE A 73 -2.97 11.84 10.89
CA ILE A 73 -2.28 12.77 9.98
C ILE A 73 -0.96 12.17 9.51
N PHE A 74 -0.21 11.54 10.41
CA PHE A 74 1.03 10.86 10.07
C PHE A 74 0.79 9.77 9.02
N HIS A 75 -0.20 8.90 9.24
CA HIS A 75 -0.56 7.86 8.27
C HIS A 75 -1.04 8.44 6.94
N TRP A 76 -1.93 9.43 6.97
CA TRP A 76 -2.44 10.10 5.76
C TRP A 76 -1.32 10.76 4.96
N THR A 77 -0.32 11.34 5.60
CA THR A 77 0.87 11.88 4.93
C THR A 77 1.57 10.79 4.10
N MET A 78 1.78 9.61 4.68
CA MET A 78 2.36 8.46 3.95
C MET A 78 1.48 8.01 2.79
N SER A 79 0.15 7.92 3.00
CA SER A 79 -0.80 7.53 1.95
C SER A 79 -0.82 8.52 0.78
N VAL A 80 -0.80 9.83 1.06
CA VAL A 80 -0.73 10.87 0.03
C VAL A 80 0.59 10.80 -0.74
N ALA A 81 1.72 10.60 -0.05
CA ALA A 81 3.01 10.44 -0.71
C ALA A 81 3.03 9.21 -1.63
N MET A 82 2.48 8.09 -1.17
CA MET A 82 2.34 6.87 -1.97
C MET A 82 1.46 7.10 -3.22
N LEU A 83 0.30 7.74 -3.06
CA LEU A 83 -0.58 8.06 -4.19
C LEU A 83 0.10 8.99 -5.20
N ALA A 84 0.84 10.01 -4.72
CA ALA A 84 1.60 10.91 -5.58
C ALA A 84 2.68 10.15 -6.37
N LEU A 85 3.40 9.22 -5.74
CA LEU A 85 4.40 8.37 -6.40
C LEU A 85 3.78 7.48 -7.47
N LEU A 86 2.60 6.87 -7.22
CA LEU A 86 1.88 6.09 -8.23
C LEU A 86 1.48 6.95 -9.43
N VAL A 87 0.86 8.11 -9.20
CA VAL A 87 0.45 9.01 -10.28
C VAL A 87 1.64 9.51 -11.09
N THR A 88 2.74 9.87 -10.43
CA THR A 88 3.95 10.37 -11.10
C THR A 88 4.75 9.29 -11.80
N ALA A 89 4.68 8.02 -11.35
CA ALA A 89 5.30 6.89 -12.03
C ALA A 89 4.52 6.47 -13.30
N PHE A 90 3.18 6.43 -13.22
CA PHE A 90 2.34 5.91 -14.30
C PHE A 90 1.82 6.98 -15.26
N GLY A 91 1.56 8.20 -14.79
CA GLY A 91 1.05 9.30 -15.62
C GLY A 91 1.87 9.56 -16.89
N PRO A 92 3.21 9.65 -16.82
CA PRO A 92 4.06 9.84 -18.00
C PRO A 92 3.99 8.65 -18.97
N VAL A 93 3.84 7.43 -18.45
CA VAL A 93 3.67 6.21 -19.27
C VAL A 93 2.36 6.25 -20.06
N LEU A 94 1.32 6.89 -19.52
CA LEU A 94 0.04 7.12 -20.19
C LEU A 94 0.07 8.32 -21.16
N GLY A 95 1.21 9.02 -21.28
CA GLY A 95 1.40 10.17 -22.16
C GLY A 95 1.05 11.53 -21.55
N TRP A 96 0.69 11.61 -20.26
CA TRP A 96 0.40 12.88 -19.60
C TRP A 96 1.68 13.72 -19.42
N GLN A 97 1.64 14.98 -19.88
CA GLN A 97 2.75 15.92 -19.81
C GLN A 97 2.58 16.86 -18.61
N PHE A 98 3.41 16.69 -17.58
CA PHE A 98 3.43 17.51 -16.38
C PHE A 98 4.81 17.39 -15.70
N PRO A 99 5.19 18.23 -14.71
CA PRO A 99 6.50 18.17 -14.04
C PRO A 99 6.59 16.99 -13.06
N TRP A 100 6.38 15.77 -13.55
CA TRP A 100 6.28 14.55 -12.76
C TRP A 100 7.55 14.24 -11.99
N VAL A 101 8.73 14.50 -12.57
CA VAL A 101 10.03 14.23 -11.93
C VAL A 101 10.14 14.99 -10.62
N GLU A 102 9.82 16.28 -10.64
CA GLU A 102 9.92 17.18 -9.49
C GLU A 102 9.03 16.70 -8.34
N ILE A 103 7.77 16.37 -8.65
CA ILE A 103 6.81 15.84 -7.67
C ILE A 103 7.27 14.46 -7.16
N HIS A 104 7.78 13.60 -8.04
CA HIS A 104 8.15 12.22 -7.72
C HIS A 104 9.27 12.15 -6.69
N TRP A 105 10.37 12.88 -6.90
CA TRP A 105 11.50 12.80 -5.96
C TRP A 105 11.14 13.45 -4.61
N MET A 106 10.37 14.55 -4.60
CA MET A 106 9.91 15.18 -3.35
C MET A 106 9.01 14.24 -2.54
N ALA A 107 8.03 13.62 -3.20
CA ALA A 107 7.16 12.62 -2.57
C ALA A 107 7.96 11.40 -2.10
N GLY A 108 8.97 10.98 -2.87
CA GLY A 108 9.87 9.87 -2.52
C GLY A 108 10.68 10.16 -1.25
N VAL A 109 11.30 11.33 -1.15
CA VAL A 109 12.05 11.74 0.05
C VAL A 109 11.13 11.82 1.27
N LEU A 110 9.93 12.41 1.10
CA LEU A 110 8.93 12.48 2.16
C LEU A 110 8.49 11.09 2.63
N LEU A 111 8.22 10.18 1.70
CA LEU A 111 7.82 8.81 2.03
C LEU A 111 8.96 8.05 2.72
N ILE A 112 10.21 8.18 2.25
CA ILE A 112 11.37 7.54 2.90
C ILE A 112 11.50 8.04 4.35
N ALA A 113 11.48 9.35 4.56
CA ALA A 113 11.63 9.94 5.89
C ALA A 113 10.53 9.45 6.86
N THR A 114 9.27 9.45 6.39
CA THR A 114 8.13 9.00 7.19
C THR A 114 8.17 7.49 7.44
N VAL A 115 8.53 6.66 6.47
CA VAL A 115 8.69 5.21 6.66
C VAL A 115 9.81 4.89 7.64
N VAL A 116 10.96 5.56 7.55
CA VAL A 116 12.07 5.37 8.51
C VAL A 116 11.62 5.70 9.92
N TYR A 117 10.98 6.85 10.12
CA TYR A 117 10.42 7.20 11.42
C TYR A 117 9.39 6.15 11.89
N HIS A 118 8.49 5.72 11.01
CA HIS A 118 7.45 4.74 11.33
C HIS A 118 8.05 3.42 11.81
N VAL A 119 9.07 2.89 11.11
CA VAL A 119 9.76 1.66 11.49
C VAL A 119 10.43 1.81 12.86
N ILE A 120 11.18 2.90 13.08
CA ILE A 120 11.86 3.15 14.37
C ILE A 120 10.84 3.27 15.50
N HIS A 121 9.76 4.01 15.30
CA HIS A 121 8.70 4.20 16.30
C HIS A 121 7.96 2.89 16.59
N ALA A 122 7.60 2.12 15.57
CA ALA A 122 6.89 0.85 15.73
C ALA A 122 7.73 -0.21 16.45
N VAL A 123 9.04 -0.28 16.15
CA VAL A 123 9.95 -1.25 16.77
C VAL A 123 10.39 -0.82 18.17
N GLY A 124 10.65 0.47 18.38
CA GLY A 124 11.23 0.99 19.62
C GLY A 124 10.21 1.44 20.67
N TRP A 125 9.03 1.90 20.27
CA TRP A 125 8.05 2.53 21.17
C TRP A 125 6.66 1.90 21.17
N GLN A 126 6.31 1.13 20.15
CA GLN A 126 5.04 0.39 20.12
C GLN A 126 5.24 -1.08 20.46
N ASP A 127 4.15 -1.76 20.80
CA ASP A 127 4.15 -3.22 20.90
C ASP A 127 4.20 -3.81 19.48
N PHE A 128 5.42 -3.97 18.95
CA PHE A 128 5.66 -4.54 17.63
C PHE A 128 4.97 -5.90 17.45
N TRP A 129 4.86 -6.71 18.50
CA TRP A 129 4.27 -8.03 18.47
C TRP A 129 2.74 -8.01 18.40
N ALA A 130 2.10 -6.95 18.91
CA ALA A 130 0.66 -6.79 18.80
C ALA A 130 0.18 -6.75 17.34
N MET A 131 1.02 -6.32 16.39
CA MET A 131 0.68 -6.32 14.96
C MET A 131 0.54 -7.73 14.35
N PHE A 132 1.14 -8.75 14.97
CA PHE A 132 1.09 -10.14 14.48
C PHE A 132 0.04 -10.99 15.19
N LYS A 133 -0.61 -10.45 16.23
CA LYS A 133 -1.71 -11.13 16.92
C LYS A 133 -3.00 -10.85 16.13
N LEU A 134 -3.51 -11.90 15.48
CA LEU A 134 -4.84 -11.93 14.84
C LEU A 134 -5.94 -11.99 15.91
#